data_AF-A0A485AU11-F1
#
_entry.id   AF-A0A485AU11-F1
#
_cell.length_a   1.000
_cell.length_b   1.000
_cell.length_c   1.000
_cell.angle_alpha   90.00
_cell.angle_beta   90.00
_cell.angle_gamma   90.00
#
_symmetry.space_group_name_H-M   'P 1'
#
loop_
_entity.id
_entity.type
_entity.pdbx_description
1 polymer ?
#
loop_
_entity_poly.entity_id
_entity_poly.type
_entity_poly.pdbx_seq_one_letter_code
_entity_poly.pdbx_strand_id
1 'polypeptide(L)' 'MKLPLSDINAQNAMMHDGKSSEADVQGQVDGWVKAHQQVFDGWIKEALAAQK' A
#
# COMPACT_ATOMS: atom_id res chain seq x y z
N MET A 1 10.44 6.47 3.31
CA MET A 1 9.25 5.90 2.63
C MET A 1 8.66 6.92 1.65
N LYS A 2 8.28 6.48 0.42
CA LYS A 2 7.56 7.29 -0.58
C LYS A 2 6.56 6.40 -1.33
N LEU A 3 5.28 6.75 -1.26
CA LEU A 3 4.22 6.06 -2.00
C LEU A 3 3.97 6.77 -3.34
N PRO A 4 3.88 6.07 -4.48
CA PRO A 4 3.57 6.70 -5.76
C PRO A 4 2.17 7.31 -5.78
N LEU A 5 2.04 8.55 -6.26
CA LEU A 5 0.74 9.21 -6.41
C LEU A 5 -0.18 8.48 -7.40
N SER A 6 0.38 7.79 -8.39
CA SER A 6 -0.37 6.95 -9.33
C SER A 6 -1.16 5.87 -8.62
N ASP A 7 -0.57 5.23 -7.60
CA ASP A 7 -1.14 4.09 -6.91
C ASP A 7 -2.26 4.54 -5.97
N ILE A 8 -2.06 5.68 -5.32
CA ILE A 8 -3.10 6.35 -4.51
C ILE A 8 -4.28 6.75 -5.39
N ASN A 9 -4.03 7.33 -6.57
CA ASN A 9 -5.09 7.70 -7.50
C ASN A 9 -5.86 6.48 -8.02
N ALA A 10 -5.16 5.37 -8.29
CA ALA A 10 -5.80 4.13 -8.70
C ALA A 10 -6.70 3.56 -7.60
N GLN A 11 -6.25 3.58 -6.34
CA GLN A 11 -7.07 3.18 -5.20
C GLN A 11 -8.30 4.08 -5.02
N ASN A 12 -8.12 5.40 -5.08
CA ASN A 12 -9.22 6.36 -4.99
C ASN A 12 -10.25 6.16 -6.11
N ALA A 13 -9.81 5.85 -7.34
CA ALA A 13 -10.71 5.53 -8.44
C ALA A 13 -11.53 4.27 -8.16
N MET A 14 -10.90 3.19 -7.67
CA MET A 14 -11.60 1.96 -7.29
C MET A 14 -12.65 2.21 -6.18
N MET A 15 -12.30 3.03 -5.19
CA MET A 15 -13.24 3.43 -4.13
C MET A 15 -14.40 4.25 -4.67
N HIS A 16 -14.13 5.19 -5.59
CA HIS A 16 -15.16 5.98 -6.27
C HIS A 16 -16.11 5.11 -7.08
N ASP A 17 -15.60 4.04 -7.70
CA ASP A 17 -16.35 3.03 -8.45
C ASP A 17 -17.10 2.02 -7.55
N GLY A 18 -17.11 2.23 -6.23
CA GLY A 18 -17.89 1.46 -5.26
C GLY A 18 -17.13 0.30 -4.60
N LYS A 19 -15.82 0.14 -4.84
CA LYS A 19 -14.96 -0.81 -4.12
C LYS A 19 -14.36 -0.17 -2.87
N SER A 20 -15.24 0.21 -1.95
CA SER A 20 -14.90 1.01 -0.77
C SER A 20 -15.28 0.35 0.56
N SER A 21 -15.67 -0.92 0.56
CA SER A 21 -15.86 -1.65 1.82
C SER A 21 -14.51 -1.86 2.52
N GLU A 22 -14.54 -2.11 3.83
CA GLU A 22 -13.32 -2.42 4.59
C GLU A 22 -12.56 -3.62 3.99
N ALA A 23 -13.30 -4.65 3.56
CA ALA A 23 -12.72 -5.81 2.89
C ALA A 23 -12.08 -5.45 1.54
N ASP A 24 -12.70 -4.57 0.74
CA ASP A 24 -12.11 -4.11 -0.52
C ASP A 24 -10.82 -3.33 -0.28
N VAL A 25 -10.82 -2.41 0.71
CA VAL A 25 -9.64 -1.60 1.05
C VAL A 25 -8.51 -2.49 1.56
N GLN A 26 -8.80 -3.47 2.41
CA GLN A 26 -7.80 -4.43 2.87
C GLN A 26 -7.20 -5.21 1.68
N GLY A 27 -8.04 -5.71 0.78
CA GLY A 27 -7.58 -6.42 -0.42
C GLY A 27 -6.74 -5.54 -1.37
N GLN A 28 -7.07 -4.25 -1.49
CA GLN A 28 -6.29 -3.29 -2.27
C GLN A 28 -4.90 -3.06 -1.63
N VAL A 29 -4.83 -2.93 -0.31
CA VAL A 29 -3.56 -2.79 0.43
C VAL A 29 -2.70 -4.04 0.28
N ASP A 30 -3.28 -5.23 0.51
CA ASP A 30 -2.56 -6.50 0.39
C ASP A 30 -2.03 -6.70 -1.05
N GLY A 31 -2.85 -6.35 -2.05
CA GLY A 31 -2.47 -6.36 -3.45
C GLY A 31 -1.30 -5.41 -3.75
N TRP A 32 -1.34 -4.18 -3.19
CA TRP A 32 -0.27 -3.20 -3.37
C TRP A 32 1.03 -3.67 -2.72
N VAL A 33 0.99 -4.20 -1.49
CA VAL A 33 2.15 -4.74 -0.78
C VAL A 33 2.76 -5.89 -1.57
N LYS A 34 1.94 -6.83 -2.06
CA LYS A 34 2.42 -7.95 -2.87
C LYS A 34 3.11 -7.49 -4.16
N ALA A 35 2.57 -6.48 -4.84
CA ALA A 35 3.18 -5.93 -6.06
C ALA A 35 4.48 -5.15 -5.79
N HIS A 36 4.65 -4.62 -4.57
CA HIS A 36 5.79 -3.78 -4.17
C HIS A 36 6.60 -4.37 -3.01
N GLN A 37 6.64 -5.71 -2.90
CA GLN A 37 7.15 -6.41 -1.72
C GLN A 37 8.55 -5.93 -1.30
N GLN A 38 9.47 -5.78 -2.25
CA GLN A 38 10.83 -5.31 -1.96
C GLN A 38 10.89 -3.89 -1.38
N VAL A 39 10.01 -3.00 -1.85
CA VAL A 39 9.92 -1.62 -1.36
C VAL A 39 9.34 -1.62 0.05
N PHE A 40 8.27 -2.39 0.27
CA PHE A 40 7.64 -2.55 1.58
C PHE A 40 8.61 -3.14 2.61
N ASP A 41 9.27 -4.25 2.27
CA ASP A 41 10.27 -4.91 3.12
C ASP A 41 11.45 -3.98 3.43
N GLY A 42 11.85 -3.15 2.47
CA GLY A 42 12.87 -2.11 2.66
C GLY A 42 12.48 -1.12 3.76
N TRP A 43 11.23 -0.64 3.76
CA TRP A 43 10.75 0.27 4.80
C TRP A 43 10.69 -0.41 6.18
N ILE A 44 10.27 -1.67 6.25
CA ILE A 44 10.27 -2.44 7.51
C ILE A 44 11.70 -2.58 8.04
N LYS A 45 12.65 -2.93 7.17
CA LYS A 45 14.06 -3.06 7.54
C LYS A 45 14.65 -1.75 8.05
N GLU A 46 14.38 -0.64 7.36
CA GLU A 46 14.80 0.70 7.81
C GLU A 46 14.22 1.04 9.19
N ALA A 47 12.93 0.78 9.41
CA ALA A 47 12.26 1.02 10.67
C ALA A 47 12.84 0.17 11.83
N LEU A 48 13.12 -1.11 11.58
CA LEU A 48 13.75 -2.01 12.56
C LEU A 48 15.19 -1.58 12.88
N ALA A 49 15.93 -1.05 11.90
CA ALA A 49 17.29 -0.57 12.12
C ALA A 49 17.34 0.69 12.99
N ALA A 50 16.32 1.56 12.89
CA ALA A 50 16.22 2.80 13.66
C ALA A 50 15.80 2.61 15.13
N GLN A 51 15.39 1.39 15.53
CA GLN A 51 15.05 1.07 16.93
C GLN A 51 16.28 0.79 17.82
N LYS A 52 17.49 0.79 17.24
CA LYS A 52 18.75 0.58 17.95
C LYS A 52 19.38 1.90 18.37
#